data_AF-A0A8H3LDD2-F1
#
_entry.id   AF-A0A8H3LDD2-F1
#
_cell.length_a   1.000
_cell.length_b   1.000
_cell.length_c   1.000
_cell.angle_alpha   90.00
_cell.angle_beta   90.00
_cell.angle_gamma   90.00
#
_symmetry.space_group_name_H-M   'P 1'
#
loop_
_entity.id
_entity.type
_entity.pdbx_description
1 polymer ?
#
loop_
_entity_poly.entity_id
_entity_poly.type
_entity_poly.pdbx_seq_one_letter_code
_entity_poly.pdbx_strand_id
1 'polypeptide(L)'
;MSANRYTINPLTGRTIRVGGSTFNQLVIEAYDYLDNGLVQRATVPSLTEARQSYLNIETGRMVQYGTRTYFYLIQRAYEIIEDYYLVPPRFVEIVQSYPSLLYLHGTQRRLEYIDVALRRVNFYAERNRLNPDYRQRVEETRQFIERR
;
A
#
# COMPACT_ATOMS: atom_id res chain seq x y z
N MET A 1 -6.20 27.29 -17.08
CA MET A 1 -6.97 26.53 -18.10
C MET A 1 -6.49 25.09 -18.06
N SER A 2 -7.38 24.09 -18.05
CA SER A 2 -6.96 22.68 -18.21
C SER A 2 -6.84 22.36 -19.68
N ALA A 3 -5.63 22.08 -20.16
CA ALA A 3 -5.41 21.69 -21.55
C ALA A 3 -5.99 20.30 -21.80
N ASN A 4 -6.87 20.16 -22.79
CA ASN A 4 -7.37 18.84 -23.21
C ASN A 4 -6.24 18.06 -23.87
N ARG A 5 -5.50 17.28 -23.07
CA ARG A 5 -4.50 16.34 -23.56
C ARG A 5 -5.19 15.10 -24.14
N TYR A 6 -4.65 14.62 -25.25
CA TYR A 6 -5.08 13.41 -25.93
C TYR A 6 -3.88 12.49 -26.15
N THR A 7 -4.14 11.20 -26.31
CA THR A 7 -3.15 10.19 -26.70
C THR A 7 -3.80 9.17 -27.63
N ILE A 8 -3.03 8.24 -28.17
CA ILE A 8 -3.53 7.18 -29.05
C ILE A 8 -3.90 5.95 -28.21
N ASN A 9 -5.05 5.35 -28.49
CA ASN A 9 -5.42 4.04 -27.95
C ASN A 9 -4.61 2.94 -28.68
N PRO A 10 -3.68 2.25 -28.01
CA PRO A 10 -2.83 1.24 -28.65
C PRO A 10 -3.60 0.01 -29.16
N LEU A 11 -4.82 -0.25 -28.65
CA LEU A 11 -5.67 -1.36 -29.10
C LEU A 11 -6.50 -1.02 -30.36
N THR A 12 -6.64 0.25 -30.73
CA THR A 12 -7.56 0.66 -31.83
C THR A 12 -7.03 1.77 -32.75
N GLY A 13 -5.86 2.34 -32.48
CA GLY A 13 -5.29 3.48 -33.22
C GLY A 13 -6.06 4.80 -33.06
N ARG A 14 -7.16 4.83 -32.31
CA ARG A 14 -8.02 6.01 -32.16
C ARG A 14 -7.49 6.98 -31.12
N THR A 15 -7.56 8.28 -31.42
CA THR A 15 -7.29 9.35 -30.45
C THR A 15 -8.31 9.31 -29.30
N ILE A 16 -7.81 9.29 -28.06
CA ILE A 16 -8.60 9.27 -26.83
C ILE A 16 -8.14 10.37 -25.87
N ARG A 17 -9.05 10.88 -25.04
CA ARG A 17 -8.76 11.93 -24.06
C ARG A 17 -8.02 11.36 -22.85
N VAL A 18 -6.91 11.98 -22.47
CA VAL A 18 -6.15 11.64 -21.25
C VAL A 18 -7.04 11.90 -20.03
N GLY A 19 -7.07 10.94 -19.09
CA GLY A 19 -8.03 10.92 -17.97
C GLY A 19 -9.47 10.54 -18.33
N GLY A 20 -9.79 10.30 -19.60
CA GLY A 20 -11.10 9.81 -20.05
C GLY A 20 -11.32 8.33 -19.74
N SER A 21 -12.56 7.84 -19.84
CA SER A 21 -12.93 6.46 -19.49
C SER A 21 -12.07 5.39 -20.18
N THR A 22 -11.93 5.44 -21.50
CA THR A 22 -11.11 4.51 -22.30
C THR A 22 -9.63 4.60 -21.93
N PHE A 23 -9.11 5.81 -21.68
CA PHE A 23 -7.73 6.01 -21.25
C PHE A 23 -7.49 5.37 -19.87
N ASN A 24 -8.38 5.65 -18.91
CA ASN A 24 -8.28 5.08 -17.57
C ASN A 24 -8.34 3.56 -17.64
N GLN A 25 -9.28 2.97 -18.41
CA GLN A 25 -9.38 1.52 -18.58
C GLN A 25 -8.08 0.88 -19.07
N LEU A 26 -7.45 1.44 -20.12
CA LEU A 26 -6.16 0.97 -20.62
C LEU A 26 -5.06 1.06 -19.55
N VAL A 27 -5.00 2.18 -18.82
CA VAL A 27 -4.02 2.39 -17.73
C VAL A 27 -4.23 1.42 -16.56
N ILE A 28 -5.48 0.99 -16.33
CA ILE A 28 -5.82 0.01 -15.29
C ILE A 28 -5.40 -1.40 -15.71
N GLU A 29 -5.75 -1.79 -16.93
CA GLU A 29 -5.63 -3.17 -17.41
C GLU A 29 -4.19 -3.57 -17.72
N ALA A 30 -3.47 -2.79 -18.53
CA ALA A 30 -2.20 -3.25 -19.11
C ALA A 30 -1.19 -2.17 -19.55
N TYR A 31 -1.48 -0.87 -19.37
CA TYR A 31 -0.65 0.21 -19.94
C TYR A 31 -0.19 1.23 -18.90
N ASP A 32 0.98 1.83 -19.11
CA ASP A 32 1.45 3.00 -18.37
C ASP A 32 1.50 4.23 -19.28
N TYR A 33 1.30 5.42 -18.70
CA TYR A 33 1.28 6.68 -19.45
C TYR A 33 2.63 7.39 -19.33
N LEU A 34 3.46 7.22 -20.36
CA LEU A 34 4.84 7.70 -20.43
C LEU A 34 5.04 8.51 -21.71
N ASP A 35 5.76 9.63 -21.65
CA ASP A 35 6.08 10.51 -22.80
C ASP A 35 4.87 10.91 -23.68
N ASN A 36 3.70 11.03 -23.05
CA ASN A 36 2.38 11.28 -23.65
C ASN A 36 1.78 10.11 -24.46
N GLY A 37 2.42 8.94 -24.50
CA GLY A 37 1.92 7.69 -25.08
C GLY A 37 1.41 6.70 -24.01
N LEU A 38 0.69 5.67 -24.46
CA LEU A 38 0.34 4.50 -23.64
C LEU A 38 1.29 3.34 -24.00
N VAL A 39 2.16 2.96 -23.07
CA VAL A 39 3.18 1.91 -23.22
C VAL A 39 2.68 0.64 -22.53
N GLN A 40 2.77 -0.52 -23.18
CA GLN A 40 2.25 -1.77 -22.62
C GLN A 40 3.20 -2.32 -21.54
N ARG A 41 2.66 -2.74 -20.39
CA ARG A 41 3.37 -3.46 -19.33
C ARG A 41 3.70 -4.88 -19.78
N ALA A 42 4.78 -5.02 -20.56
CA ALA A 42 5.32 -6.33 -20.87
C ALA A 42 5.76 -7.04 -19.57
N THR A 43 5.28 -8.28 -19.37
CA THR A 43 5.76 -9.21 -18.32
C THR A 43 5.69 -8.73 -16.85
N VAL A 44 4.73 -7.86 -16.50
CA VAL A 44 4.28 -7.74 -15.09
C VAL A 44 3.25 -8.84 -14.80
N PRO A 45 3.31 -9.55 -13.65
CA PRO A 45 2.33 -10.59 -13.32
C PRO A 45 0.89 -10.09 -13.36
N SER A 46 -0.02 -10.95 -13.84
CA SER A 46 -1.45 -10.63 -13.89
C SER A 46 -2.02 -10.37 -12.50
N LEU A 47 -2.94 -9.41 -12.39
CA LEU A 47 -3.64 -9.00 -11.15
C LEU A 47 -4.66 -10.05 -10.64
N THR A 48 -4.30 -11.33 -10.74
CA THR A 48 -5.08 -12.51 -10.34
C THR A 48 -4.93 -12.80 -8.84
N GLU A 49 -3.90 -12.24 -8.19
CA GLU A 49 -3.69 -12.35 -6.74
C GLU A 49 -4.67 -11.44 -5.95
N ALA A 50 -5.86 -11.99 -5.70
CA ALA A 50 -6.77 -11.64 -4.61
C ALA A 50 -7.08 -10.14 -4.40
N ARG A 51 -7.74 -9.49 -5.38
CA ARG A 51 -8.43 -8.18 -5.26
C ARG A 51 -7.79 -7.23 -4.25
N GLN A 52 -6.57 -6.76 -4.54
CA GLN A 52 -5.79 -5.90 -3.64
C GLN A 52 -6.68 -4.81 -3.01
N SER A 53 -6.89 -4.92 -1.70
CA SER A 53 -7.84 -4.09 -0.95
C SER A 53 -7.07 -3.28 0.06
N TYR A 54 -7.24 -1.96 0.04
CA TYR A 54 -6.47 -1.04 0.85
C TYR A 54 -7.33 -0.40 1.93
N LEU A 55 -6.82 -0.26 3.16
CA LEU A 55 -7.51 0.53 4.19
C LEU A 55 -7.34 2.02 3.89
N ASN A 56 -8.45 2.73 3.68
CA ASN A 56 -8.48 4.19 3.65
C ASN A 56 -8.44 4.74 5.08
N ILE A 57 -7.38 5.47 5.41
CA ILE A 57 -7.12 5.94 6.79
C ILE A 57 -8.00 7.12 7.26
N GLU A 58 -8.57 7.91 6.35
CA GLU A 58 -9.51 9.00 6.72
C GLU A 58 -10.88 8.46 7.15
N THR A 59 -11.33 7.38 6.51
CA THR A 59 -12.70 6.86 6.65
C THR A 59 -12.78 5.53 7.40
N GLY A 60 -11.65 4.87 7.66
CA GLY A 60 -11.57 3.54 8.25
C GLY A 60 -12.13 2.42 7.36
N ARG A 61 -12.33 2.66 6.06
CA ARG A 61 -13.00 1.72 5.14
C ARG A 61 -12.03 1.05 4.17
N MET A 62 -12.29 -0.20 3.82
CA MET A 62 -11.55 -0.90 2.77
C MET A 62 -11.98 -0.41 1.38
N VAL A 63 -11.00 -0.14 0.52
CA VAL A 63 -11.15 0.29 -0.88
C VAL A 63 -10.45 -0.72 -1.78
N GLN A 64 -11.18 -1.36 -2.68
CA GLN A 64 -10.61 -2.31 -3.65
C GLN A 64 -9.88 -1.57 -4.79
N TYR A 65 -8.71 -2.08 -5.17
CA TYR A 65 -8.02 -1.76 -6.42
C TYR A 65 -8.99 -1.83 -7.61
N GLY A 66 -8.82 -0.97 -8.61
CA GLY A 66 -9.68 -0.99 -9.79
C GLY A 66 -11.08 -0.38 -9.59
N THR A 67 -11.44 0.07 -8.39
CA THR A 67 -12.75 0.71 -8.15
C THR A 67 -12.76 2.20 -8.49
N ARG A 68 -13.95 2.76 -8.75
CA ARG A 68 -14.15 4.21 -8.91
C ARG A 68 -13.62 5.01 -7.72
N THR A 69 -13.75 4.49 -6.50
CA THR A 69 -13.23 5.11 -5.27
C THR A 69 -11.69 5.14 -5.28
N TYR A 70 -11.04 4.04 -5.66
CA TYR A 70 -9.59 3.96 -5.78
C TYR A 70 -9.02 5.03 -6.72
N PHE A 71 -9.59 5.18 -7.93
CA PHE A 71 -9.14 6.23 -8.87
C PHE A 71 -9.51 7.65 -8.45
N TYR A 72 -10.66 7.85 -7.79
CA TYR A 72 -11.05 9.16 -7.27
C TYR A 72 -10.06 9.69 -6.23
N LEU A 73 -9.51 8.80 -5.40
CA LEU A 73 -8.45 9.15 -4.44
C LEU A 73 -7.17 9.55 -5.21
N ILE A 74 -6.63 8.66 -6.05
CA ILE A 74 -5.40 8.92 -6.85
C ILE A 74 -5.47 10.27 -7.60
N GLN A 75 -6.60 10.55 -8.26
CA GLN A 75 -6.81 11.77 -9.04
C GLN A 75 -6.81 13.06 -8.19
N ARG A 76 -6.92 12.97 -6.86
CA ARG A 76 -6.84 14.09 -5.92
C ARG A 76 -5.45 14.25 -5.29
N ALA A 77 -4.43 13.62 -5.86
CA ALA A 77 -3.10 13.49 -5.25
C ALA A 77 -3.15 12.83 -3.86
N TYR A 78 -4.14 11.94 -3.64
CA TYR A 78 -4.00 10.96 -2.57
C TYR A 78 -3.01 9.93 -3.08
N GLU A 79 -1.81 9.94 -2.52
CA GLU A 79 -0.80 8.91 -2.78
C GLU A 79 -1.29 7.55 -2.19
N ILE A 80 -0.56 6.45 -2.42
CA ILE A 80 -0.91 5.09 -1.95
C ILE A 80 0.28 4.56 -1.16
N ILE A 81 0.13 3.93 0.01
CA ILE A 81 1.31 3.63 0.86
C ILE A 81 2.15 2.50 0.25
N GLU A 82 3.40 2.69 -0.17
CA GLU A 82 4.14 3.88 -0.66
C GLU A 82 3.93 5.24 0.06
N ASP A 83 3.48 6.31 -0.60
CA ASP A 83 3.46 7.68 -0.05
C ASP A 83 2.15 8.24 0.58
N TYR A 84 0.94 7.64 0.55
CA TYR A 84 -0.15 7.99 1.53
C TYR A 84 -1.47 7.15 1.45
N TYR A 85 -2.46 7.52 2.28
CA TYR A 85 -3.89 7.17 2.33
C TYR A 85 -4.43 5.73 2.26
N LEU A 86 -3.90 4.88 1.40
CA LEU A 86 -4.37 3.51 1.15
C LEU A 86 -3.32 2.50 1.65
N VAL A 87 -3.61 1.81 2.76
CA VAL A 87 -2.69 0.85 3.40
C VAL A 87 -2.92 -0.57 2.88
N PRO A 88 -1.91 -1.30 2.38
CA PRO A 88 -2.02 -2.73 2.09
C PRO A 88 -2.37 -3.57 3.35
N PRO A 89 -3.19 -4.65 3.26
CA PRO A 89 -3.73 -5.35 4.44
C PRO A 89 -2.66 -5.83 5.43
N ARG A 90 -1.55 -6.36 4.91
CA ARG A 90 -0.39 -6.85 5.66
C ARG A 90 0.28 -5.82 6.57
N PHE A 91 -0.03 -4.53 6.41
CA PHE A 91 0.53 -3.44 7.20
C PHE A 91 -0.52 -2.75 8.10
N VAL A 92 -1.80 -3.13 8.04
CA VAL A 92 -2.89 -2.46 8.78
C VAL A 92 -2.65 -2.45 10.28
N GLU A 93 -2.38 -3.60 10.89
CA GLU A 93 -2.11 -3.73 12.33
C GLU A 93 -0.87 -2.92 12.75
N ILE A 94 0.14 -2.83 11.89
CA ILE A 94 1.38 -2.10 12.14
C ILE A 94 1.14 -0.59 12.12
N VAL A 95 0.42 -0.05 11.14
CA VAL A 95 0.14 1.40 11.08
C VAL A 95 -0.92 1.84 12.09
N GLN A 96 -1.79 0.93 12.53
CA GLN A 96 -2.68 1.16 13.68
C GLN A 96 -1.91 1.18 15.00
N SER A 97 -0.93 0.29 15.17
CA SER A 97 -0.06 0.23 16.37
C SER A 97 0.95 1.38 16.43
N TYR A 98 1.42 1.86 15.26
CA TYR A 98 2.44 2.91 15.15
C TYR A 98 2.00 3.99 14.13
N PRO A 99 0.97 4.82 14.43
CA PRO A 99 0.48 5.84 13.50
C PRO A 99 1.53 6.89 13.11
N SER A 100 2.58 7.09 13.91
CA SER A 100 3.71 7.96 13.59
C SER A 100 4.48 7.53 12.33
N LEU A 101 4.43 6.25 11.95
CA LEU A 101 4.97 5.77 10.68
C LEU A 101 4.22 6.37 9.48
N LEU A 102 2.94 6.70 9.63
CA LEU A 102 2.14 7.43 8.64
C LEU A 102 2.46 8.93 8.56
N TYR A 103 3.56 9.39 9.18
CA TYR A 103 4.05 10.78 9.05
C TYR A 103 5.55 10.85 8.68
N LEU A 104 6.16 9.73 8.28
CA LEU A 104 7.52 9.71 7.73
C LEU A 104 7.54 10.23 6.30
N HIS A 105 8.34 11.26 6.02
CA HIS A 105 8.48 11.84 4.69
C HIS A 105 9.20 10.89 3.72
N GLY A 106 8.57 10.62 2.58
CA GLY A 106 9.10 9.84 1.47
C GLY A 106 8.80 8.33 1.52
N THR A 107 8.12 7.85 0.48
CA THR A 107 7.74 6.47 0.14
C THR A 107 8.68 5.43 0.71
N GLN A 108 9.93 5.44 0.26
CA GLN A 108 10.85 4.32 0.46
C GLN A 108 11.22 4.19 1.95
N ARG A 109 11.61 5.31 2.58
CA ARG A 109 11.91 5.36 4.02
C ARG A 109 10.71 4.94 4.86
N ARG A 110 9.48 5.27 4.43
CA ARG A 110 8.28 4.86 5.15
C ARG A 110 8.03 3.36 5.07
N LEU A 111 8.12 2.78 3.87
CA LEU A 111 7.98 1.34 3.64
C LEU A 111 9.06 0.54 4.41
N GLU A 112 10.31 0.99 4.38
CA GLU A 112 11.42 0.40 5.13
C GLU A 112 11.11 0.34 6.64
N TYR A 113 10.62 1.42 7.24
CA TYR A 113 10.30 1.47 8.67
C TYR A 113 9.05 0.65 9.03
N ILE A 114 8.02 0.64 8.19
CA ILE A 114 6.82 -0.20 8.38
C ILE A 114 7.17 -1.69 8.30
N ASP A 115 8.03 -2.09 7.36
CA ASP A 115 8.43 -3.48 7.19
C ASP A 115 9.39 -3.96 8.29
N VAL A 116 10.29 -3.08 8.77
CA VAL A 116 11.10 -3.34 9.99
C VAL A 116 10.20 -3.51 11.22
N ALA A 117 9.15 -2.69 11.36
CA ALA A 117 8.18 -2.83 12.44
C ALA A 117 7.38 -4.15 12.33
N LEU A 118 6.94 -4.54 11.13
CA LEU A 118 6.28 -5.81 10.85
C LEU A 118 7.19 -7.00 11.24
N ARG A 119 8.44 -7.02 10.76
CA ARG A 119 9.41 -8.08 11.09
C ARG A 119 9.66 -8.16 12.60
N ARG A 120 9.72 -7.02 13.30
CA ARG A 120 9.89 -6.99 14.77
C ARG A 120 8.66 -7.52 15.51
N VAL A 121 7.44 -7.18 15.09
CA VAL A 121 6.20 -7.72 15.67
C VAL A 121 6.11 -9.24 15.46
N ASN A 122 6.35 -9.71 14.23
CA ASN A 122 6.33 -11.13 13.90
C ASN A 122 7.35 -11.93 14.72
N PHE A 123 8.58 -11.43 14.87
CA PHE A 123 9.62 -12.05 15.70
C PHE A 123 9.18 -12.24 17.17
N TYR A 124 8.54 -11.23 17.78
CA TYR A 124 8.04 -11.37 19.16
C TYR A 124 6.79 -12.26 19.24
N ALA A 125 5.91 -12.23 18.25
CA ALA A 125 4.73 -13.11 18.19
C ALA A 125 5.15 -14.58 18.08
N GLU A 126 6.12 -14.89 17.23
CA GLU A 126 6.66 -16.25 17.06
C GLU A 126 7.46 -16.70 18.29
N ARG A 127 8.27 -15.82 18.90
CA ARG A 127 8.97 -16.12 20.17
C ARG A 127 7.99 -16.39 21.32
N ASN A 128 6.90 -15.61 21.44
CA ASN A 128 5.84 -15.87 22.40
C ASN A 128 5.11 -17.20 22.10
N ARG A 129 4.88 -17.54 20.82
CA ARG A 129 4.25 -18.81 20.43
C ARG A 129 5.11 -20.03 20.74
N LEU A 130 6.43 -19.91 20.56
CA LEU A 130 7.40 -20.98 20.84
C LEU A 130 7.71 -21.13 22.34
N ASN A 131 7.50 -20.09 23.15
CA ASN A 131 7.70 -20.12 24.60
C ASN A 131 6.78 -19.11 25.30
N PRO A 132 5.50 -19.47 25.57
CA PRO A 132 4.51 -18.53 26.13
C PRO A 132 4.90 -18.04 27.53
N ASP A 133 5.42 -18.93 28.36
CA ASP A 133 5.86 -18.63 29.73
C ASP A 133 7.12 -17.75 29.79
N TYR A 134 7.80 -17.49 28.66
CA TYR A 134 9.11 -16.84 28.65
C TYR A 134 9.11 -15.49 29.38
N ARG A 135 8.05 -14.70 29.21
CA ARG A 135 7.90 -13.41 29.92
C ARG A 135 7.77 -13.59 31.43
N GLN A 136 6.97 -14.57 31.86
CA GLN A 136 6.78 -14.88 33.27
C GLN A 136 8.11 -15.33 33.91
N ARG A 137 8.82 -16.27 33.27
CA ARG A 137 10.11 -16.78 33.80
C ARG A 137 11.20 -15.70 33.85
N VAL A 138 11.20 -14.78 32.88
CA VAL A 138 12.10 -13.59 32.91
C VAL A 138 11.75 -12.66 34.08
N GLU A 139 10.47 -12.38 34.32
CA GLU A 139 10.06 -11.50 35.40
C GLU A 139 10.24 -12.14 36.80
N GLU A 140 10.01 -13.45 36.92
CA GLU A 140 10.34 -14.25 38.11
C GLU A 140 11.85 -14.22 38.40
N THR A 141 12.68 -14.41 37.37
CA THR A 141 14.15 -14.31 37.48
C THR A 141 14.59 -12.90 37.88
N ARG A 142 13.94 -11.87 37.33
CA ARG A 142 14.20 -10.47 37.66
C ARG A 142 13.85 -10.15 39.11
N GLN A 143 12.65 -10.54 39.57
CA GLN A 143 12.24 -10.37 40.96
C GLN A 143 13.10 -11.18 41.94
N PHE A 144 13.68 -12.30 41.52
CA PHE A 144 14.66 -13.04 42.32
C PHE A 144 15.99 -12.28 42.47
N ILE A 145 16.43 -11.57 41.43
CA ILE A 145 17.64 -10.73 41.46
C ILE A 145 17.39 -9.44 42.27
N GLU A 146 16.25 -8.77 42.09
CA GLU A 146 15.90 -7.52 42.78
C GLU A 146 15.55 -7.69 44.27
N ARG A 147 15.56 -8.94 44.80
CA ARG A 147 15.31 -9.27 46.22
C ARG A 147 16.56 -9.78 46.97
N ARG A 148 17.77 -9.55 46.44
CA ARG A 148 19.03 -10.09 46.98
C ARG A 148 20.12 -9.04 47.11
#